data_AF-A0A537BRZ5-F1
#
_entry.id   AF-A0A537BRZ5-F1
#
_cell.length_a   1.000
_cell.length_b   1.000
_cell.length_c   1.000
_cell.angle_alpha   90.00
_cell.angle_beta   90.00
_cell.angle_gamma   90.00
#
_symmetry.space_group_name_H-M   'P 1'
#
loop_
_entity.id
_entity.type
_entity.pdbx_description
1 polymer ?
#
loop_
_entity_poly.entity_id
_entity_poly.type
_entity_poly.pdbx_seq_one_letter_code
_entity_poly.pdbx_strand_id
1 'polypeptide(L)'
;MHRFGTLIMVLTLALAPFALPAQSPTDLADVCKVLGDAKPGQWASFDGTGSSGVGKLRLAVVGSERAGDSTLYWFEVSFAGKDPGKSGVVQILTGSLASGLESPRALVFKVGPQPAMRISGEMAGMMGKQGGQNASAFDWAGKCGGAHVVGWESVTVPAGTFRALHVTTEDGGEVWASRDVPFGLVKTHGKQGDLALTGRGADAKSSITEKPMEMPVMPMPKH
;
A
#
# COMPACT_ATOMS: atom_id res chain seq x y z
N MET A 1 19.23 -29.35 75.45
CA MET A 1 19.47 -28.06 74.77
C MET A 1 20.33 -28.32 73.54
N HIS A 2 20.09 -27.58 72.45
CA HIS A 2 20.73 -27.62 71.11
C HIS A 2 20.23 -28.69 70.14
N ARG A 3 19.94 -28.42 68.86
CA ARG A 3 19.54 -27.21 68.10
C ARG A 3 19.13 -27.80 66.72
N PHE A 4 17.85 -27.73 66.35
CA PHE A 4 17.39 -28.14 65.01
C PHE A 4 17.88 -27.11 63.99
N GLY A 5 18.75 -27.51 63.07
CA GLY A 5 19.21 -26.70 61.95
C GLY A 5 18.29 -26.90 60.75
N THR A 6 17.40 -25.94 60.51
CA THR A 6 16.53 -25.88 59.34
C THR A 6 17.36 -25.50 58.11
N LEU A 7 17.48 -26.41 57.13
CA LEU A 7 18.14 -26.14 55.85
C LEU A 7 17.13 -25.42 54.93
N ILE A 8 17.33 -24.12 54.70
CA ILE A 8 16.54 -23.34 53.74
C ILE A 8 17.12 -23.59 52.34
N MET A 9 16.40 -24.35 51.53
CA MET A 9 16.72 -24.57 50.13
C MET A 9 16.19 -23.38 49.32
N VAL A 10 17.07 -22.44 48.95
CA VAL A 10 16.72 -21.31 48.08
C VAL A 10 16.70 -21.81 46.64
N LEU A 11 15.50 -22.03 46.10
CA LEU A 11 15.30 -22.36 44.69
C LEU A 11 15.32 -21.04 43.89
N THR A 12 16.48 -20.69 43.33
CA THR A 12 16.60 -19.58 42.38
C THR A 12 15.95 -19.97 41.06
N LEU A 13 14.73 -19.47 40.81
CA LEU A 13 14.06 -19.59 39.51
C LEU A 13 14.81 -18.70 38.50
N ALA A 14 15.69 -19.30 37.70
CA ALA A 14 16.33 -18.61 36.59
C ALA A 14 15.28 -18.29 35.52
N LEU A 15 14.83 -17.03 35.46
CA LEU A 15 14.13 -16.52 34.29
C LEU A 15 15.11 -16.47 33.12
N ALA A 16 15.09 -17.49 32.27
CA ALA A 16 15.71 -17.41 30.97
C ALA A 16 14.98 -16.34 30.15
N PRO A 17 15.69 -15.34 29.58
CA PRO A 17 15.06 -14.43 28.63
C PRO A 17 14.62 -15.27 27.41
N PHE A 18 13.32 -15.32 27.17
CA PHE A 18 12.78 -15.81 25.90
C PHE A 18 13.27 -14.87 24.80
N ALA A 19 14.41 -15.18 24.19
CA ALA A 19 14.79 -14.58 22.93
C ALA A 19 13.75 -15.05 21.90
N LEU A 20 12.79 -14.18 21.59
CA LEU A 20 11.93 -14.38 20.43
C LEU A 20 12.85 -14.57 19.21
N PRO A 21 12.63 -15.59 18.37
CA PRO A 21 13.46 -15.78 17.19
C PRO A 21 13.45 -14.51 16.34
N ALA A 22 14.57 -14.23 15.66
CA ALA A 22 14.66 -13.14 14.70
C ALA A 22 13.73 -13.45 13.50
N GLN A 23 12.46 -13.06 13.62
CA GLN A 23 11.41 -13.30 12.63
C GLN A 23 11.46 -12.31 11.44
N SER A 24 12.38 -11.34 11.47
CA SER A 24 12.33 -10.15 10.62
C SER A 24 12.36 -10.38 9.10
N PRO A 25 13.24 -11.20 8.50
CA PRO A 25 13.29 -11.29 7.03
C PRO A 25 12.09 -12.06 6.44
N THR A 26 11.59 -13.06 7.17
CA THR A 26 10.42 -13.85 6.76
C THR A 26 9.13 -13.06 6.95
N ASP A 27 8.99 -12.33 8.07
CA ASP A 27 7.83 -11.48 8.32
C ASP A 27 7.67 -10.39 7.26
N LEU A 28 8.77 -9.76 6.87
CA LEU A 28 8.75 -8.74 5.81
C LEU A 28 8.32 -9.35 4.48
N ALA A 29 8.90 -10.48 4.10
CA ALA A 29 8.54 -11.17 2.85
C ALA A 29 7.05 -11.55 2.82
N ASP A 30 6.51 -12.06 3.92
CA ASP A 30 5.09 -12.43 4.05
C ASP A 30 4.16 -11.22 3.89
N VAL A 31 4.54 -10.08 4.48
CA VAL A 31 3.79 -8.83 4.34
C VAL A 31 3.89 -8.30 2.90
N CYS A 32 5.08 -8.29 2.31
CA CYS A 32 5.29 -7.80 0.94
C CYS A 32 4.55 -8.65 -0.10
N LYS A 33 4.37 -9.95 0.16
CA LYS A 33 3.62 -10.85 -0.72
C LYS A 33 2.19 -10.36 -0.97
N VAL A 34 1.56 -9.72 0.03
CA VAL A 34 0.19 -9.18 -0.11
C VAL A 34 0.07 -8.10 -1.19
N LEU A 35 1.16 -7.41 -1.52
CA LEU A 35 1.20 -6.42 -2.60
C LEU A 35 1.11 -7.07 -4.00
N GLY A 36 1.48 -8.35 -4.10
CA GLY A 36 1.39 -9.15 -5.33
C GLY A 36 0.09 -9.94 -5.48
N ASP A 37 -0.61 -10.22 -4.39
CA ASP A 37 -1.84 -11.01 -4.38
C ASP A 37 -3.08 -10.18 -4.76
N ALA A 38 -3.11 -9.70 -6.01
CA ALA A 38 -4.22 -8.92 -6.53
C ALA A 38 -5.51 -9.74 -6.70
N LYS A 39 -6.61 -9.28 -6.08
CA LYS A 39 -7.93 -9.92 -6.14
C LYS A 39 -9.00 -8.90 -6.55
N PRO A 40 -9.67 -9.07 -7.70
CA PRO A 40 -10.79 -8.21 -8.08
C PRO A 40 -11.82 -8.09 -6.95
N GLY A 41 -12.30 -6.87 -6.72
CA GLY A 41 -13.19 -6.52 -5.63
C GLY A 41 -12.47 -6.03 -4.37
N GLN A 42 -11.19 -6.36 -4.15
CA GLN A 42 -10.52 -5.90 -2.92
C GLN A 42 -10.32 -4.38 -2.90
N TRP A 43 -10.49 -3.76 -1.73
CA TRP A 43 -10.20 -2.34 -1.54
C TRP A 43 -9.76 -2.01 -0.12
N ALA A 44 -9.06 -0.88 0.01
CA ALA A 44 -8.70 -0.23 1.26
C ALA A 44 -8.83 1.29 1.11
N SER A 45 -9.35 1.97 2.14
CA SER A 45 -9.44 3.43 2.20
C SER A 45 -8.61 3.98 3.34
N PHE A 46 -8.09 5.20 3.14
CA PHE A 46 -7.18 5.87 4.05
C PHE A 46 -7.57 7.35 4.18
N ASP A 47 -7.40 7.89 5.38
CA ASP A 47 -7.33 9.34 5.55
C ASP A 47 -5.85 9.75 5.51
N GLY A 48 -5.58 10.84 4.79
CA GLY A 48 -4.23 11.38 4.61
C GLY A 48 -4.05 12.69 5.35
N THR A 49 -2.92 12.83 6.06
CA THR A 49 -2.50 14.08 6.69
C THR A 49 -1.18 14.52 6.08
N GLY A 50 -1.23 15.39 5.07
CA GLY A 50 -0.03 15.85 4.36
C GLY A 50 -0.24 17.19 3.66
N SER A 51 0.86 17.85 3.33
CA SER A 51 0.88 19.14 2.62
C SER A 51 0.32 19.04 1.19
N SER A 52 0.18 17.83 0.64
CA SER A 52 -0.42 17.54 -0.67
C SER A 52 -1.92 17.84 -0.75
N GLY A 53 -2.61 17.99 0.39
CA GLY A 53 -4.04 18.34 0.43
C GLY A 53 -4.99 17.23 -0.03
N VAL A 54 -4.50 15.99 -0.16
CA VAL A 54 -5.34 14.80 -0.35
C VAL A 54 -5.84 14.35 1.01
N GLY A 55 -7.13 14.56 1.28
CA GLY A 55 -7.74 14.23 2.57
C GLY A 55 -8.17 12.77 2.68
N LYS A 56 -8.65 12.19 1.57
CA LYS A 56 -9.05 10.78 1.51
C LYS A 56 -8.47 10.10 0.28
N LEU A 57 -8.02 8.88 0.47
CA LEU A 57 -7.48 8.00 -0.56
C LEU A 57 -8.20 6.66 -0.49
N ARG A 58 -8.48 6.04 -1.63
CA ARG A 58 -8.92 4.65 -1.69
C ARG A 58 -8.21 3.94 -2.83
N LEU A 59 -7.67 2.77 -2.51
CA LEU A 59 -7.05 1.84 -3.43
C LEU A 59 -7.98 0.64 -3.62
N ALA A 60 -8.15 0.19 -4.86
CA ALA A 60 -9.00 -0.95 -5.18
C ALA A 60 -8.48 -1.75 -6.37
N VAL A 61 -8.86 -3.02 -6.47
CA VAL A 61 -8.75 -3.80 -7.70
C VAL A 61 -10.14 -3.91 -8.31
N VAL A 62 -10.36 -3.23 -9.43
CA VAL A 62 -11.71 -3.04 -10.01
C VAL A 62 -11.99 -3.92 -11.22
N GLY A 63 -10.99 -4.66 -11.68
CA GLY A 63 -11.10 -5.58 -12.80
C GLY A 63 -9.79 -6.26 -13.14
N SER A 64 -9.83 -7.12 -14.15
CA SER A 64 -8.66 -7.81 -14.67
C SER A 64 -8.80 -8.05 -16.17
N GLU A 65 -7.66 -8.15 -16.86
CA GLU A 65 -7.56 -8.48 -18.28
C GLU A 65 -6.57 -9.62 -18.48
N ARG A 66 -6.79 -10.48 -19.48
CA ARG A 66 -5.82 -11.49 -19.89
C ARG A 66 -4.86 -10.88 -20.92
N ALA A 67 -3.57 -11.06 -20.72
CA ALA A 67 -2.51 -10.66 -21.65
C ALA A 67 -1.60 -11.87 -21.91
N GLY A 68 -1.89 -12.63 -22.97
CA GLY A 68 -1.24 -13.92 -23.23
C GLY A 68 -1.52 -14.91 -22.09
N ASP A 69 -0.47 -15.42 -21.45
CA ASP A 69 -0.57 -16.32 -20.30
C ASP A 69 -0.64 -15.59 -18.95
N SER A 70 -0.44 -14.26 -18.95
CA SER A 70 -0.47 -13.44 -17.74
C SER A 70 -1.84 -12.81 -17.50
N THR A 71 -2.15 -12.56 -16.24
CA THR A 71 -3.31 -11.74 -15.83
C THR A 71 -2.80 -10.36 -15.41
N LEU A 72 -3.40 -9.32 -15.98
CA LEU A 72 -3.20 -7.94 -15.55
C LEU A 72 -4.43 -7.50 -14.75
N TYR A 73 -4.21 -6.60 -13.82
CA TYR A 73 -5.25 -6.08 -12.92
C TYR A 73 -5.39 -4.58 -13.09
N TRP A 74 -6.63 -4.12 -13.02
CA TRP A 74 -6.95 -2.70 -12.94
C TRP A 74 -6.94 -2.25 -11.48
N PHE A 75 -5.86 -1.59 -11.08
CA PHE A 75 -5.76 -0.94 -9.79
C PHE A 75 -6.33 0.47 -9.90
N GLU A 76 -7.33 0.79 -9.08
CA GLU A 76 -7.96 2.11 -9.03
C GLU A 76 -7.54 2.87 -7.79
N VAL A 77 -7.22 4.14 -7.98
CA VAL A 77 -6.92 5.13 -6.96
C VAL A 77 -7.95 6.22 -7.07
N SER A 78 -8.80 6.35 -6.07
CA SER A 78 -9.66 7.53 -5.94
C SER A 78 -9.12 8.41 -4.82
N PHE A 79 -8.99 9.70 -5.07
CA PHE A 79 -8.54 10.67 -4.10
C PHE A 79 -9.50 11.85 -4.02
N ALA A 80 -9.76 12.30 -2.79
CA ALA A 80 -10.52 13.51 -2.52
C ALA A 80 -9.56 14.62 -2.10
N GLY A 81 -9.40 15.63 -2.95
CA GLY A 81 -8.70 16.86 -2.63
C GLY A 81 -9.58 17.81 -1.79
N LYS A 82 -8.99 18.90 -1.29
CA LYS A 82 -9.74 19.94 -0.53
C LYS A 82 -10.92 20.55 -1.30
N ASP A 83 -10.84 20.57 -2.63
CA ASP A 83 -11.88 21.07 -3.53
C ASP A 83 -12.31 19.96 -4.52
N PRO A 84 -13.58 19.91 -4.98
CA PRO A 84 -14.06 18.90 -5.93
C PRO A 84 -13.25 18.83 -7.24
N GLY A 85 -12.75 19.97 -7.73
CA GLY A 85 -11.91 20.04 -8.94
C GLY A 85 -10.51 19.44 -8.79
N LYS A 86 -10.09 19.12 -7.56
CA LYS A 86 -8.82 18.44 -7.22
C LYS A 86 -9.03 17.00 -6.77
N SER A 87 -10.25 16.49 -6.92
CA SER A 87 -10.58 15.09 -6.70
C SER A 87 -10.54 14.35 -8.04
N GLY A 88 -10.17 13.09 -8.01
CA GLY A 88 -10.02 12.32 -9.23
C GLY A 88 -9.88 10.83 -8.99
N VAL A 89 -9.85 10.12 -10.11
CA VAL A 89 -9.66 8.68 -10.19
C VAL A 89 -8.55 8.40 -11.19
N VAL A 90 -7.62 7.53 -10.81
CA VAL A 90 -6.59 6.98 -11.68
C VAL A 90 -6.72 5.47 -11.66
N GLN A 91 -6.85 4.83 -12.82
CA GLN A 91 -6.78 3.38 -12.98
C GLN A 91 -5.50 3.00 -13.69
N ILE A 92 -4.87 1.93 -13.23
CA ILE A 92 -3.55 1.47 -13.65
C ILE A 92 -3.66 0.00 -14.01
N LEU A 93 -3.30 -0.36 -15.24
CA LEU A 93 -3.24 -1.74 -15.69
C LEU A 93 -1.82 -2.29 -15.52
N THR A 94 -1.60 -3.15 -14.53
CA THR A 94 -0.32 -3.82 -14.27
C THR A 94 -0.52 -5.22 -13.70
N GLY A 95 0.51 -6.06 -13.69
CA GLY A 95 0.46 -7.41 -13.14
C GLY A 95 0.46 -7.45 -11.60
N SER A 96 1.09 -6.47 -10.96
CA SER A 96 1.29 -6.43 -9.49
C SER A 96 1.65 -5.01 -9.04
N LEU A 97 1.39 -4.68 -7.77
CA LEU A 97 1.93 -3.47 -7.14
C LEU A 97 3.30 -3.71 -6.48
N ALA A 98 3.69 -4.96 -6.23
CA ALA A 98 4.91 -5.31 -5.50
C ALA A 98 6.21 -4.85 -6.17
N SER A 99 6.21 -4.68 -7.50
CA SER A 99 7.34 -4.12 -8.23
C SER A 99 7.24 -2.60 -8.40
N GLY A 100 6.25 -1.97 -7.78
CA GLY A 100 5.83 -0.60 -8.07
C GLY A 100 5.06 -0.50 -9.39
N LEU A 101 4.98 0.72 -9.94
CA LEU A 101 4.36 0.97 -11.24
C LEU A 101 5.31 0.61 -12.40
N GLU A 102 5.79 -0.64 -12.44
CA GLU A 102 6.61 -1.12 -13.55
C GLU A 102 5.83 -0.97 -14.86
N SER A 103 6.24 0.03 -15.66
CA SER A 103 5.76 0.33 -17.01
C SER A 103 4.30 -0.10 -17.26
N PRO A 104 3.30 0.58 -16.66
CA PRO A 104 1.91 0.14 -16.74
C PRO A 104 1.48 0.02 -18.20
N ARG A 105 0.69 -1.02 -18.51
CA ARG A 105 0.21 -1.30 -19.86
C ARG A 105 -0.76 -0.22 -20.35
N ALA A 106 -1.54 0.31 -19.42
CA ALA A 106 -2.48 1.39 -19.65
C ALA A 106 -2.73 2.18 -18.36
N LEU A 107 -3.11 3.43 -18.53
CA LEU A 107 -3.59 4.33 -17.49
C LEU A 107 -4.94 4.89 -17.93
N VAL A 108 -5.87 5.04 -16.99
CA VAL A 108 -7.10 5.83 -17.19
C VAL A 108 -7.13 6.90 -16.11
N PHE A 109 -7.33 8.16 -16.47
CA PHE A 109 -7.44 9.24 -15.50
C PHE A 109 -8.73 10.03 -15.71
N LYS A 110 -9.38 10.39 -14.60
CA LYS A 110 -10.56 11.24 -14.56
C LYS A 110 -10.37 12.25 -13.43
N VAL A 111 -10.37 13.54 -13.77
CA VAL A 111 -10.18 14.62 -12.79
C VAL A 111 -11.32 15.62 -12.92
N GLY A 112 -11.98 15.91 -11.79
CA GLY A 112 -13.12 16.81 -11.75
C GLY A 112 -14.21 16.43 -12.78
N PRO A 113 -14.75 17.40 -13.56
CA PRO A 113 -15.82 17.15 -14.51
C PRO A 113 -15.35 16.62 -15.88
N GLN A 114 -14.05 16.47 -16.11
CA GLN A 114 -13.54 16.05 -17.42
C GLN A 114 -13.90 14.58 -17.70
N PRO A 115 -14.06 14.19 -18.99
CA PRO A 115 -14.23 12.78 -19.35
C PRO A 115 -13.00 11.98 -18.95
N ALA A 116 -13.19 10.70 -18.62
CA ALA A 116 -12.08 9.79 -18.40
C ALA A 116 -11.25 9.65 -19.69
N MET A 117 -9.93 9.75 -19.55
CA MET A 117 -8.99 9.64 -20.65
C MET A 117 -8.13 8.39 -20.47
N ARG A 118 -7.91 7.63 -21.53
CA ARG A 118 -7.08 6.43 -21.56
C ARG A 118 -5.78 6.70 -22.31
N ILE A 119 -4.68 6.22 -21.72
CA ILE A 119 -3.34 6.20 -22.30
C ILE A 119 -2.88 4.76 -22.28
N SER A 120 -2.25 4.31 -23.37
CA SER A 120 -1.79 2.93 -23.50
C SER A 120 -0.37 2.84 -24.05
N GLY A 121 0.23 1.66 -23.93
CA GLY A 121 1.52 1.35 -24.53
C GLY A 121 2.68 2.12 -23.88
N GLU A 122 3.65 2.53 -24.69
CA GLU A 122 4.89 3.18 -24.21
C GLU A 122 4.61 4.47 -23.42
N MET A 123 3.60 5.23 -23.86
CA MET A 123 3.22 6.48 -23.20
C MET A 123 2.68 6.25 -21.78
N ALA A 124 1.93 5.15 -21.57
CA ALA A 124 1.48 4.76 -20.24
C ALA A 124 2.68 4.39 -19.36
N GLY A 125 3.63 3.63 -19.91
CA GLY A 125 4.86 3.27 -19.23
C GLY A 125 5.67 4.49 -18.76
N MET A 126 5.81 5.50 -19.62
CA MET A 126 6.48 6.76 -19.28
C MET A 126 5.75 7.52 -18.17
N MET A 127 4.42 7.66 -18.28
CA MET A 127 3.63 8.37 -17.27
C MET A 127 3.60 7.66 -15.91
N GLY A 128 3.58 6.33 -15.90
CA GLY A 128 3.63 5.55 -14.65
C GLY A 128 4.89 5.85 -13.83
N LYS A 129 6.06 5.97 -14.48
CA LYS A 129 7.34 6.31 -13.84
C LYS A 129 7.34 7.70 -13.21
N GLN A 130 6.62 8.65 -13.80
CA GLN A 130 6.54 10.02 -13.31
C GLN A 130 5.47 10.21 -12.22
N GLY A 131 4.35 9.49 -12.32
CA GLY A 131 3.21 9.58 -11.39
C GLY A 131 3.40 8.83 -10.06
N GLY A 132 4.23 7.78 -10.04
CA GLY A 132 4.49 6.97 -8.83
C GLY A 132 5.23 7.71 -7.70
N GLN A 133 5.83 8.88 -7.98
CA GLN A 133 6.70 9.58 -7.03
C GLN A 133 5.95 10.38 -5.94
N ASN A 134 4.62 10.53 -6.06
CA ASN A 134 3.83 11.43 -5.21
C ASN A 134 2.64 10.77 -4.48
N ALA A 135 2.53 9.44 -4.48
CA ALA A 135 1.45 8.71 -3.82
C ALA A 135 2.00 7.71 -2.80
N SER A 136 1.99 8.10 -1.52
CA SER A 136 2.58 7.34 -0.40
C SER A 136 2.09 5.89 -0.27
N ALA A 137 0.82 5.60 -0.63
CA ALA A 137 0.31 4.22 -0.65
C ALA A 137 0.92 3.33 -1.76
N PHE A 138 1.29 3.93 -2.90
CA PHE A 138 1.97 3.23 -4.00
C PHE A 138 3.47 3.12 -3.76
N ASP A 139 4.03 4.11 -3.08
CA ASP A 139 5.43 4.15 -2.70
C ASP A 139 5.79 3.01 -1.73
N TRP A 140 4.91 2.70 -0.78
CA TRP A 140 5.06 1.50 0.06
C TRP A 140 5.24 0.22 -0.77
N ALA A 141 4.44 0.07 -1.83
CA ALA A 141 4.44 -1.16 -2.62
C ALA A 141 5.80 -1.42 -3.28
N GLY A 142 6.44 -0.37 -3.81
CA GLY A 142 7.78 -0.46 -4.40
C GLY A 142 8.92 -0.55 -3.38
N LYS A 143 8.73 0.00 -2.17
CA LYS A 143 9.77 0.04 -1.12
C LYS A 143 9.78 -1.17 -0.20
N CYS A 144 8.73 -1.99 -0.19
CA CYS A 144 8.54 -3.06 0.78
C CYS A 144 9.75 -4.01 0.89
N GLY A 145 10.31 -4.45 -0.24
CA GLY A 145 11.43 -5.39 -0.26
C GLY A 145 12.76 -4.84 0.30
N GLY A 146 12.90 -3.51 0.37
CA GLY A 146 14.08 -2.82 0.91
C GLY A 146 13.89 -2.26 2.31
N ALA A 147 12.72 -2.46 2.93
CA ALA A 147 12.43 -1.91 4.25
C ALA A 147 13.18 -2.65 5.38
N HIS A 148 13.45 -1.94 6.47
CA HIS A 148 14.07 -2.50 7.66
C HIS A 148 13.03 -2.79 8.73
N VAL A 149 12.98 -4.03 9.23
CA VAL A 149 12.04 -4.41 10.28
C VAL A 149 12.43 -3.79 11.61
N VAL A 150 11.48 -3.09 12.23
CA VAL A 150 11.57 -2.61 13.61
C VAL A 150 10.99 -3.66 14.57
N GLY A 151 9.80 -4.18 14.25
CA GLY A 151 9.17 -5.23 15.05
C GLY A 151 7.64 -5.28 14.90
N TRP A 152 7.01 -6.20 15.63
CA TRP A 152 5.54 -6.31 15.67
C TRP A 152 4.92 -5.40 16.72
N GLU A 153 3.88 -4.67 16.33
CA GLU A 153 3.16 -3.75 17.18
C GLU A 153 1.64 -3.93 17.07
N SER A 154 0.91 -3.49 18.11
CA SER A 154 -0.54 -3.37 18.07
C SER A 154 -0.90 -1.92 17.72
N VAL A 155 -1.52 -1.71 16.56
CA VAL A 155 -1.80 -0.38 16.02
C VAL A 155 -3.30 -0.17 15.92
N THR A 156 -3.80 0.95 16.47
CA THR A 156 -5.20 1.36 16.36
C THR A 156 -5.33 2.50 15.36
N VAL A 157 -6.23 2.31 14.40
CA VAL A 157 -6.61 3.27 13.34
C VAL A 157 -8.15 3.31 13.26
N PRO A 158 -8.77 4.23 12.50
CA PRO A 158 -10.23 4.27 12.39
C PRO A 158 -10.87 2.96 11.91
N ALA A 159 -10.17 2.16 11.10
CA ALA A 159 -10.63 0.84 10.66
C ALA A 159 -10.57 -0.27 11.74
N GLY A 160 -10.04 0.00 12.93
CA GLY A 160 -9.91 -0.95 14.03
C GLY A 160 -8.48 -1.10 14.55
N THR A 161 -8.25 -2.18 15.30
CA THR A 161 -6.94 -2.52 15.87
C THR A 161 -6.33 -3.71 15.13
N PHE A 162 -5.07 -3.57 14.75
CA PHE A 162 -4.34 -4.54 13.93
C PHE A 162 -3.01 -4.90 14.59
N ARG A 163 -2.63 -6.18 14.50
CA ARG A 163 -1.24 -6.59 14.69
C ARG A 163 -0.48 -6.30 13.39
N ALA A 164 0.47 -5.38 13.44
CA ALA A 164 1.17 -4.87 12.28
C ALA A 164 2.69 -4.96 12.47
N LEU A 165 3.39 -5.28 11.39
CA LEU A 165 4.84 -5.22 11.30
C LEU A 165 5.23 -3.76 11.05
N HIS A 166 5.93 -3.16 12.00
CA HIS A 166 6.54 -1.85 11.86
C HIS A 166 7.87 -2.00 11.13
N VAL A 167 8.04 -1.22 10.06
CA VAL A 167 9.26 -1.14 9.26
C VAL A 167 9.64 0.31 8.97
N THR A 168 10.92 0.55 8.73
CA THR A 168 11.43 1.83 8.24
C THR A 168 11.92 1.71 6.80
N THR A 169 11.77 2.77 6.02
CA THR A 169 12.27 2.88 4.64
C THR A 169 13.56 3.69 4.60
N GLU A 170 14.33 3.59 3.51
CA GLU A 170 15.62 4.29 3.35
C GLU A 170 15.52 5.82 3.50
N ASP A 171 14.38 6.41 3.12
CA ASP A 171 14.11 7.85 3.24
C ASP A 171 13.65 8.28 4.64
N GLY A 172 13.65 7.36 5.61
CA GLY A 172 13.24 7.58 7.00
C GLY A 172 11.73 7.62 7.21
N GLY A 173 10.95 7.06 6.27
CA GLY A 173 9.52 6.82 6.46
C GLY A 173 9.29 5.60 7.35
N GLU A 174 8.17 5.60 8.06
CA GLU A 174 7.71 4.49 8.89
C GLU A 174 6.43 3.91 8.29
N VAL A 175 6.34 2.58 8.27
CA VAL A 175 5.17 1.87 7.77
C VAL A 175 4.77 0.79 8.77
N TRP A 176 3.47 0.72 9.07
CA TRP A 176 2.86 -0.39 9.77
C TRP A 176 2.04 -1.19 8.77
N ALA A 177 2.44 -2.44 8.59
CA ALA A 177 1.90 -3.30 7.57
C ALA A 177 1.36 -4.62 8.14
N SER A 178 0.29 -5.15 7.57
CA SER A 178 -0.37 -6.36 8.03
C SER A 178 -0.91 -7.17 6.88
N ARG A 179 -0.64 -8.48 6.89
CA ARG A 179 -1.09 -9.40 5.84
C ARG A 179 -2.61 -9.55 5.74
N ASP A 180 -3.32 -9.18 6.82
CA ASP A 180 -4.79 -9.30 6.91
C ASP A 180 -5.50 -8.07 6.29
N VAL A 181 -4.73 -7.08 5.84
CA VAL A 181 -5.23 -5.86 5.22
C VAL A 181 -4.92 -5.89 3.72
N PRO A 182 -5.89 -5.59 2.84
CA PRO A 182 -5.62 -5.45 1.41
C PRO A 182 -4.47 -4.48 1.16
N PHE A 183 -3.55 -4.85 0.26
CA PHE A 183 -2.34 -4.08 -0.05
C PHE A 183 -1.37 -3.93 1.14
N GLY A 184 -1.56 -4.69 2.21
CA GLY A 184 -0.65 -4.77 3.34
C GLY A 184 -0.58 -3.53 4.22
N LEU A 185 -1.26 -2.42 3.89
CA LEU A 185 -1.01 -1.12 4.53
C LEU A 185 -2.01 -0.80 5.64
N VAL A 186 -1.52 -0.61 6.87
CA VAL A 186 -2.33 -0.14 8.02
C VAL A 186 -2.14 1.36 8.25
N LYS A 187 -0.88 1.80 8.27
CA LYS A 187 -0.51 3.21 8.54
C LYS A 187 0.85 3.54 7.92
N THR A 188 1.05 4.78 7.50
CA THR A 188 2.38 5.36 7.23
C THR A 188 2.61 6.59 8.09
N HIS A 189 3.87 6.91 8.36
CA HIS A 189 4.31 8.19 8.92
C HIS A 189 5.57 8.66 8.19
N GLY A 190 5.65 9.94 7.82
CA GLY A 190 6.83 10.45 7.12
C GLY A 190 6.69 11.85 6.53
N LYS A 191 7.75 12.30 5.84
CA LYS A 191 7.85 13.67 5.29
C LYS A 191 6.76 14.01 4.27
N GLN A 192 6.24 13.01 3.57
CA GLN A 192 5.17 13.18 2.57
C GLN A 192 3.77 13.26 3.21
N GLY A 193 3.68 13.07 4.53
CA GLY A 193 2.44 12.98 5.29
C GLY A 193 2.13 11.56 5.74
N ASP A 194 1.10 11.46 6.57
CA ASP A 194 0.67 10.19 7.16
C ASP A 194 -0.54 9.65 6.40
N LEU A 195 -0.70 8.33 6.42
CA LEU A 195 -1.91 7.63 6.01
C LEU A 195 -2.37 6.77 7.17
N ALA A 196 -3.68 6.73 7.41
CA ALA A 196 -4.29 5.81 8.37
C ALA A 196 -5.47 5.08 7.73
N LEU A 197 -5.52 3.75 7.85
CA LEU A 197 -6.59 2.93 7.30
C LEU A 197 -7.94 3.27 7.95
N THR A 198 -8.93 3.58 7.11
CA THR A 198 -10.30 3.92 7.51
C THR A 198 -11.33 2.87 7.12
N GLY A 199 -11.03 2.00 6.17
CA GLY A 199 -11.94 0.95 5.73
C GLY A 199 -11.29 -0.04 4.78
N ARG A 200 -11.91 -1.21 4.61
CA ARG A 200 -11.50 -2.26 3.66
C ARG A 200 -12.68 -3.14 3.27
N GLY A 201 -12.58 -3.82 2.13
CA GLY A 201 -13.62 -4.75 1.67
C GLY A 201 -13.24 -5.52 0.40
N ALA A 202 -14.22 -6.20 -0.20
CA ALA A 202 -14.03 -7.15 -1.31
C ALA A 202 -15.07 -7.00 -2.45
N ASP A 203 -15.82 -5.90 -2.47
CA ASP A 203 -16.93 -5.60 -3.37
C ASP A 203 -16.65 -4.41 -4.30
N ALA A 204 -15.38 -4.02 -4.47
CA ALA A 204 -14.98 -2.91 -5.31
C ALA A 204 -15.42 -3.08 -6.76
N LYS A 205 -15.88 -1.97 -7.33
CA LYS A 205 -16.16 -1.79 -8.75
C LYS A 205 -15.47 -0.51 -9.23
N SER A 206 -15.30 -0.40 -10.54
CA SER A 206 -14.77 0.81 -11.18
C SER A 206 -15.62 2.02 -10.81
N SER A 207 -14.98 3.09 -10.35
CA SER A 207 -15.64 4.39 -10.15
C SER A 207 -15.85 5.13 -11.48
N ILE A 208 -15.11 4.74 -12.52
CA ILE A 208 -15.29 5.24 -13.89
C ILE A 208 -16.33 4.35 -14.58
N THR A 209 -17.49 4.91 -14.90
CA THR A 209 -18.61 4.18 -15.51
C THR A 209 -18.81 4.52 -16.98
N GLU A 210 -18.36 5.71 -17.42
CA GLU A 210 -18.29 6.04 -18.84
C GLU A 210 -17.18 5.28 -19.57
N LYS A 211 -17.29 5.16 -20.89
CA LYS A 211 -16.21 4.67 -21.73
C LYS A 211 -15.10 5.73 -21.80
N PRO A 212 -13.86 5.43 -21.39
CA PRO A 212 -12.76 6.37 -21.51
C PRO A 212 -12.46 6.74 -22.96
N MET A 213 -12.11 8.01 -23.18
CA MET A 213 -11.65 8.51 -24.48
C MET A 213 -10.16 8.18 -24.64
N GLU A 214 -9.77 7.62 -25.78
CA GLU A 214 -8.36 7.43 -26.09
C GLU A 214 -7.68 8.79 -26.26
N MET A 215 -6.51 8.95 -25.64
CA MET A 215 -5.76 10.19 -25.81
C MET A 215 -5.27 10.32 -27.26
N PRO A 216 -5.53 11.45 -27.94
CA PRO A 216 -5.02 11.68 -29.28
C PRO A 216 -3.48 11.58 -29.27
N VAL A 217 -2.92 10.87 -30.24
CA VAL A 217 -1.47 10.85 -30.45
C VAL A 217 -1.06 12.27 -30.85
N MET A 218 -0.50 13.05 -29.91
CA MET A 218 0.06 14.34 -30.26
C MET A 218 1.31 14.09 -31.11
N PRO A 219 1.41 14.67 -32.32
CA PRO A 219 2.64 14.60 -33.10
C PRO A 219 3.77 15.19 -32.27
N MET A 220 4.84 14.42 -32.02
CA MET A 220 6.03 14.99 -31.42
C MET A 220 6.55 16.11 -32.34
N PRO A 221 6.88 17.30 -31.81
CA PRO A 221 7.56 18.32 -32.60
C PRO A 221 8.82 17.69 -33.18
N LYS A 222 8.96 17.73 -34.51
CA LYS A 222 10.24 17.39 -35.14
C LYS A 222 11.23 18.47 -34.71
N HIS A 223 12.27 18.07 -33.97
CA HIS A 223 13.44 18.90 -33.72
C HIS A 223 14.24 19.09 -35.01
#